data_AF-A0A2D0HLH0-F1
#
_entry.id   AF-A0A2D0HLH0-F1
#
_cell.length_a   1.000
_cell.length_b   1.000
_cell.length_c   1.000
_cell.angle_alpha   90.00
_cell.angle_beta   90.00
_cell.angle_gamma   90.00
#
_symmetry.space_group_name_H-M   'P 1'
#
loop_
_entity.id
_entity.type
_entity.pdbx_description
1 polymer ?
#
loop_
_entity_poly.entity_id
_entity_poly.type
_entity_poly.pdbx_seq_one_letter_code
_entity_poly.pdbx_strand_id
1 'polypeptide(L)'
;MLGVSGDVPELEGEIGLYKGVSSKVAGVANFFGVSEILALIGQSNDIDRTRADAPKAQLIGGPLSENTRKAKSASVVTYVSANDPPVLTVHGTEERTVSYAQATRLEIVLRKVCVLSYFVTVKGAGHGDFGTAFRQ
;
A
#
# COMPACT_ATOMS: atom_id res chain seq x y z
N MET A 1 -1.50 5.74 0.62
CA MET A 1 -2.46 6.34 1.57
C MET A 1 -3.33 7.38 0.87
N LEU A 2 -2.75 8.45 0.32
CA LEU A 2 -3.50 9.58 -0.29
C LEU A 2 -4.68 9.16 -1.20
N GLY A 3 -4.48 8.13 -2.01
CA GLY A 3 -5.50 7.64 -2.94
C GLY A 3 -6.76 7.04 -2.33
N VAL A 4 -6.78 6.73 -1.03
CA VAL A 4 -7.92 6.06 -0.34
C VAL A 4 -8.28 6.76 0.97
N SER A 5 -7.77 7.97 1.20
CA SER A 5 -7.97 8.72 2.45
C SER A 5 -8.79 9.99 2.27
N GLY A 6 -9.34 10.24 1.07
CA GLY A 6 -10.02 11.50 0.75
C GLY A 6 -11.33 11.73 1.51
N ASP A 7 -11.87 10.70 2.15
CA ASP A 7 -13.05 10.76 3.01
C ASP A 7 -12.68 10.58 4.50
N VAL A 8 -11.40 10.78 4.86
CA VAL A 8 -10.88 10.65 6.24
C VAL A 8 -10.49 12.03 6.76
N PRO A 9 -11.38 12.74 7.49
CA PRO A 9 -11.14 14.13 7.88
C PRO A 9 -9.85 14.33 8.69
N GLU A 10 -9.47 13.35 9.51
CA GLU A 10 -8.26 13.41 10.33
C GLU A 10 -6.96 13.39 9.50
N LEU A 11 -7.04 13.03 8.21
CA LEU A 11 -5.89 12.93 7.30
C LEU A 11 -5.78 14.10 6.29
N GLU A 12 -6.79 14.97 6.17
CA GLU A 12 -6.69 16.22 5.37
C GLU A 12 -5.71 17.22 6.02
N GLY A 13 -5.61 17.19 7.35
CA GLY A 13 -4.66 17.97 8.12
C GLY A 13 -5.06 19.44 8.33
N GLU A 14 -4.42 20.06 9.31
CA GLU A 14 -4.75 21.43 9.77
C GLU A 14 -3.59 22.43 9.56
N ILE A 15 -2.56 22.01 8.83
CA ILE A 15 -1.30 22.75 8.67
C ILE A 15 -1.18 23.25 7.22
N GLY A 16 -0.71 24.49 7.05
CA GLY A 16 -0.45 25.09 5.74
C GLY A 16 -1.51 26.09 5.28
N LEU A 17 -1.35 26.59 4.05
CA LEU A 17 -2.15 27.68 3.49
C LEU A 17 -3.45 27.22 2.82
N TYR A 18 -3.54 25.95 2.43
CA TYR A 18 -4.58 25.43 1.52
C TYR A 18 -5.60 24.53 2.22
N LYS A 19 -5.94 24.81 3.49
CA LYS A 19 -6.86 23.99 4.31
C LYS A 19 -8.28 23.87 3.75
N GLY A 20 -8.68 24.79 2.87
CA GLY A 20 -9.98 24.75 2.18
C GLY A 20 -9.94 24.02 0.84
N VAL A 21 -8.80 23.50 0.42
CA VAL A 21 -8.61 22.79 -0.85
C VAL A 21 -8.58 21.30 -0.56
N SER A 22 -9.45 20.54 -1.22
CA SER A 22 -9.52 19.09 -1.05
C SER A 22 -8.23 18.41 -1.53
N SER A 23 -7.74 17.42 -0.76
CA SER A 23 -6.61 16.58 -1.15
C SER A 23 -6.97 15.40 -2.07
N LYS A 24 -8.25 15.28 -2.47
CA LYS A 24 -8.75 14.17 -3.29
C LYS A 24 -8.04 14.08 -4.64
N VAL A 25 -7.78 12.83 -5.06
CA VAL A 25 -7.19 12.51 -6.36
C VAL A 25 -8.22 11.83 -7.26
N ALA A 26 -8.03 11.94 -8.58
CA ALA A 26 -8.95 11.34 -9.56
C ALA A 26 -8.66 9.86 -9.85
N GLY A 27 -7.49 9.35 -9.47
CA GLY A 27 -7.05 7.99 -9.78
C GLY A 27 -5.72 7.66 -9.11
N VAL A 28 -5.44 6.37 -8.98
CA VAL A 28 -4.23 5.86 -8.33
C VAL A 28 -3.52 4.87 -9.25
N ALA A 29 -2.21 5.04 -9.41
CA ALA A 29 -1.34 4.03 -10.01
C ALA A 29 -0.33 3.54 -8.96
N ASN A 30 -0.55 2.32 -8.48
CA ASN A 30 0.24 1.67 -7.45
C ASN A 30 1.20 0.65 -8.09
N PHE A 31 2.50 0.85 -7.90
CA PHE A 31 3.54 -0.06 -8.38
C PHE A 31 4.17 -0.71 -7.15
N PHE A 32 3.90 -2.00 -6.95
CA PHE A 32 4.49 -2.82 -5.87
C PHE A 32 4.50 -2.20 -4.46
N GLY A 33 3.47 -1.44 -4.10
CA GLY A 33 3.34 -0.78 -2.80
C GLY A 33 2.97 -1.72 -1.65
N VAL A 34 3.39 -1.34 -0.43
CA VAL A 34 2.94 -1.99 0.82
C VAL A 34 1.52 -1.49 1.13
N SER A 35 0.55 -2.42 1.18
CA SER A 35 -0.86 -2.11 1.45
C SER A 35 -1.24 -2.30 2.92
N GLU A 36 -0.61 -3.24 3.61
CA GLU A 36 -0.81 -3.55 5.03
C GLU A 36 0.52 -3.87 5.73
N ILE A 37 0.91 -2.98 6.65
CA ILE A 37 2.17 -3.09 7.41
C ILE A 37 2.10 -4.25 8.40
N LEU A 38 0.97 -4.42 9.10
CA LEU A 38 0.82 -5.48 10.10
C LEU A 38 0.93 -6.89 9.49
N ALA A 39 0.49 -7.05 8.24
CA ALA A 39 0.61 -8.32 7.56
C ALA A 39 2.03 -8.70 7.14
N LEU A 40 3.03 -7.85 7.43
CA LEU A 40 4.44 -8.20 7.30
C LEU A 40 4.95 -9.02 8.50
N ILE A 41 4.25 -8.96 9.64
CA ILE A 41 4.58 -9.75 10.83
C ILE A 41 4.31 -11.22 10.51
N GLY A 42 5.30 -12.08 10.78
CA GLY A 42 5.19 -13.52 10.56
C GLY A 42 5.31 -13.98 9.10
N GLN A 43 5.60 -13.08 8.14
CA GLN A 43 5.98 -13.51 6.80
C GLN A 43 7.40 -14.07 6.82
N SER A 44 7.53 -15.38 6.58
CA SER A 44 8.82 -16.05 6.39
C SER A 44 9.36 -15.73 4.99
N ASN A 45 10.27 -14.77 4.92
CA ASN A 45 11.06 -14.47 3.72
C ASN A 45 12.53 -14.35 4.15
N ASP A 46 13.46 -14.37 3.20
CA ASP A 46 14.91 -14.19 3.45
C ASP A 46 15.27 -12.85 4.13
N ILE A 47 14.33 -11.89 4.14
CA ILE A 47 14.49 -10.55 4.72
C ILE A 47 13.54 -10.40 5.90
N ASP A 48 14.11 -10.24 7.11
CA ASP A 48 13.35 -9.79 8.28
C ASP A 48 12.85 -8.35 8.07
N ARG A 49 11.54 -8.22 7.93
CA ARG A 49 10.85 -6.94 7.70
C ARG A 49 10.36 -6.29 8.99
N THR A 50 10.58 -6.95 10.13
CA THR A 50 10.12 -6.55 11.45
C THR A 50 11.24 -5.99 12.33
N ARG A 51 12.50 -6.13 11.90
CA ARG A 51 13.67 -5.48 12.54
C ARG A 51 13.42 -4.00 12.83
N ALA A 52 13.92 -3.53 13.96
CA ALA A 52 13.67 -2.16 14.45
C ALA A 52 14.15 -1.05 13.50
N ASP A 53 15.16 -1.34 12.67
CA ASP A 53 15.72 -0.45 11.67
C ASP A 53 15.18 -0.70 10.24
N ALA A 54 14.12 -1.52 10.11
CA ALA A 54 13.41 -1.65 8.84
C ALA A 54 12.72 -0.33 8.49
N PRO A 55 12.59 0.02 7.19
CA PRO A 55 11.94 1.27 6.77
C PRO A 55 10.53 1.47 7.35
N LYS A 56 9.79 0.37 7.56
CA LYS A 56 8.42 0.41 8.10
C LYS A 56 8.41 0.64 9.61
N ALA A 57 9.39 0.12 10.34
CA ALA A 57 9.57 0.39 11.76
C ALA A 57 9.99 1.84 11.99
N GLN A 58 10.92 2.36 11.18
CA GLN A 58 11.30 3.76 11.19
C GLN A 58 10.11 4.69 10.88
N LEU A 59 9.30 4.35 9.86
CA LEU A 59 8.11 5.12 9.49
C LEU A 59 7.12 5.28 10.66
N ILE A 60 6.89 4.22 11.43
CA ILE A 60 5.94 4.26 12.56
C ILE A 60 6.61 4.65 13.90
N GLY A 61 7.92 4.88 13.89
CA GLY A 61 8.69 5.30 15.07
C GLY A 61 8.96 4.19 16.09
N GLY A 62 9.11 2.93 15.65
CA GLY A 62 9.52 1.82 16.50
C GLY A 62 9.14 0.43 15.95
N PRO A 63 9.44 -0.65 16.69
CA PRO A 63 9.12 -2.02 16.28
C PRO A 63 7.63 -2.22 15.98
N LEU A 64 7.31 -2.98 14.93
CA LEU A 64 5.93 -3.22 14.47
C LEU A 64 5.05 -3.88 15.54
N SER A 65 5.61 -4.82 16.32
CA SER A 65 4.94 -5.53 17.42
C SER A 65 4.50 -4.60 18.54
N GLU A 66 5.24 -3.51 18.78
CA GLU A 66 4.98 -2.54 19.84
C GLU A 66 4.14 -1.34 19.37
N ASN A 67 4.11 -1.09 18.05
CA ASN A 67 3.49 0.08 17.43
C ASN A 67 2.28 -0.28 16.56
N THR A 68 1.51 -1.31 16.94
CA THR A 68 0.44 -1.89 16.12
C THR A 68 -0.62 -0.87 15.67
N ARG A 69 -1.02 0.06 16.56
CA ARG A 69 -1.96 1.14 16.22
C ARG A 69 -1.42 2.05 15.12
N LYS A 70 -0.15 2.43 15.19
CA LYS A 70 0.50 3.27 14.17
C LYS A 70 0.72 2.50 12.88
N ALA A 71 1.06 1.21 12.95
CA ALA A 71 1.15 0.34 11.79
C ALA A 71 -0.20 0.22 11.07
N LYS A 72 -1.30 0.10 11.82
CA LYS A 72 -2.66 0.11 11.25
C LYS A 72 -2.98 1.47 10.61
N SER A 73 -2.70 2.59 11.27
CA SER A 73 -2.95 3.92 10.69
C SER A 73 -2.06 4.26 9.48
N ALA A 74 -0.92 3.59 9.33
CA ALA A 74 -0.06 3.72 8.15
C ALA A 74 -0.36 2.67 7.06
N SER A 75 -1.37 1.82 7.24
CA SER A 75 -1.77 0.78 6.27
C SER A 75 -2.90 1.27 5.37
N VAL A 76 -2.73 1.16 4.05
CA VAL A 76 -3.67 1.62 3.02
C VAL A 76 -5.04 0.98 3.21
N VAL A 77 -5.07 -0.33 3.45
CA VAL A 77 -6.30 -1.12 3.60
C VAL A 77 -7.21 -0.64 4.74
N THR A 78 -6.68 0.13 5.70
CA THR A 78 -7.43 0.66 6.84
C THR A 78 -8.48 1.69 6.42
N TYR A 79 -8.26 2.40 5.30
CA TYR A 79 -9.06 3.57 4.92
C TYR A 79 -9.90 3.36 3.67
N VAL A 80 -9.74 2.20 3.02
CA VAL A 80 -10.45 1.91 1.76
C VAL A 80 -11.96 2.01 1.95
N SER A 81 -12.60 2.78 1.07
CA SER A 81 -14.02 3.08 1.09
C SER A 81 -14.64 3.00 -0.32
N ALA A 82 -15.96 2.89 -0.42
CA ALA A 82 -16.65 2.77 -1.72
C ALA A 82 -16.55 4.03 -2.60
N ASN A 83 -16.18 5.17 -2.03
CA ASN A 83 -16.03 6.45 -2.74
C ASN A 83 -14.62 6.67 -3.28
N ASP A 84 -13.71 5.73 -3.06
CA ASP A 84 -12.33 5.87 -3.49
C ASP A 84 -12.23 5.91 -5.03
N PRO A 85 -11.28 6.67 -5.58
CA PRO A 85 -11.06 6.75 -7.02
C PRO A 85 -10.61 5.40 -7.59
N PRO A 86 -10.68 5.22 -8.93
CA PRO A 86 -10.17 4.03 -9.58
C PRO A 86 -8.69 3.77 -9.26
N VAL A 87 -8.35 2.49 -9.02
CA VAL A 87 -6.99 2.07 -8.66
C VAL A 87 -6.44 1.09 -9.68
N LEU A 88 -5.29 1.43 -10.28
CA LEU A 88 -4.44 0.49 -10.99
C LEU A 88 -3.36 -0.02 -10.03
N THR A 89 -3.19 -1.34 -9.92
CA THR A 89 -2.07 -1.97 -9.22
C THR A 89 -1.26 -2.82 -10.20
N VAL A 90 0.06 -2.64 -10.20
CA VAL A 90 1.01 -3.44 -10.99
C VAL A 90 2.00 -4.11 -10.04
N HIS A 91 2.14 -5.44 -10.11
CA HIS A 91 3.03 -6.17 -9.22
C HIS A 91 3.66 -7.39 -9.89
N GLY A 92 4.96 -7.59 -9.68
CA GLY A 92 5.71 -8.76 -10.15
C GLY A 92 5.51 -10.00 -9.29
N THR A 93 5.43 -11.20 -9.89
CA THR A 93 5.23 -12.43 -9.10
C THR A 93 6.47 -12.88 -8.34
N GLU A 94 7.66 -12.43 -8.74
CA GLU A 94 8.94 -12.77 -8.11
C GLU A 94 9.50 -11.61 -7.29
N GLU A 95 8.67 -10.62 -6.97
CA GLU A 95 9.05 -9.50 -6.13
C GLU A 95 9.40 -10.01 -4.71
N ARG A 96 10.63 -9.73 -4.27
CA ARG A 96 11.19 -10.20 -2.98
C ARG A 96 11.29 -9.13 -1.89
N THR A 97 10.96 -7.86 -2.14
CA THR A 97 11.04 -6.73 -1.18
C THR A 97 9.68 -6.42 -0.55
N VAL A 98 8.64 -6.32 -1.37
CA VAL A 98 7.22 -6.17 -1.05
C VAL A 98 6.45 -7.36 -1.65
N SER A 99 6.23 -8.40 -0.85
CA SER A 99 5.52 -9.61 -1.26
C SER A 99 4.28 -9.32 -2.13
N TYR A 100 4.11 -10.09 -3.20
CA TYR A 100 2.93 -10.06 -4.08
C TYR A 100 1.59 -10.14 -3.31
N ALA A 101 1.59 -10.76 -2.13
CA ALA A 101 0.44 -10.81 -1.22
C ALA A 101 -0.08 -9.42 -0.79
N GLN A 102 0.77 -8.39 -0.85
CA GLN A 102 0.37 -7.01 -0.56
C GLN A 102 -0.56 -6.47 -1.66
N ALA A 103 -0.26 -6.72 -2.94
CA ALA A 103 -1.13 -6.32 -4.04
C ALA A 103 -2.44 -7.12 -4.04
N THR A 104 -2.38 -8.44 -3.85
CA THR A 104 -3.60 -9.26 -3.80
C THR A 104 -4.53 -8.83 -2.66
N ARG A 105 -3.98 -8.49 -1.49
CA ARG A 105 -4.78 -7.99 -0.37
C ARG A 105 -5.47 -6.67 -0.70
N LEU A 106 -4.75 -5.72 -1.32
CA LEU A 106 -5.35 -4.44 -1.72
C LEU A 106 -6.50 -4.66 -2.71
N GLU A 107 -6.30 -5.51 -3.72
CA GLU A 107 -7.33 -5.87 -4.69
C GLU A 107 -8.59 -6.45 -4.02
N ILE A 108 -8.42 -7.37 -3.07
CA ILE A 108 -9.54 -7.97 -2.32
C ILE A 108 -10.34 -6.90 -1.58
N VAL A 109 -9.66 -5.98 -0.88
CA VAL A 109 -10.33 -4.94 -0.10
C VAL A 109 -11.05 -3.95 -1.01
N LEU A 110 -10.42 -3.51 -2.10
CA LEU A 110 -11.04 -2.60 -3.09
C LEU A 110 -12.29 -3.22 -3.72
N ARG A 111 -12.21 -4.48 -4.18
CA ARG A 111 -13.36 -5.18 -4.76
C ARG A 111 -14.51 -5.38 -3.78
N LYS A 112 -14.20 -5.65 -2.51
CA LYS A 112 -15.22 -5.85 -1.48
C LYS A 112 -16.12 -4.63 -1.28
N VAL A 113 -15.59 -3.42 -1.51
CA VAL A 113 -16.34 -2.17 -1.44
C VAL A 113 -16.71 -1.61 -2.83
N CYS A 114 -16.58 -2.42 -3.88
CA CYS A 114 -16.93 -2.09 -5.26
C CYS A 114 -16.16 -0.92 -5.88
N VAL A 115 -14.93 -0.64 -5.41
CA VAL A 115 -14.06 0.35 -6.06
C VAL A 115 -13.53 -0.23 -7.38
N LEU A 116 -13.56 0.58 -8.45
CA LEU A 116 -13.02 0.20 -9.75
C LEU A 116 -11.52 -0.06 -9.61
N SER A 117 -11.13 -1.32 -9.80
CA SER A 117 -9.76 -1.77 -9.58
C SER A 117 -9.27 -2.60 -10.78
N TYR A 118 -8.04 -2.31 -11.19
CA TYR A 118 -7.33 -3.04 -12.23
C TYR A 118 -6.05 -3.61 -11.61
N PHE A 119 -5.92 -4.93 -11.59
CA PHE A 119 -4.73 -5.59 -11.08
C PHE A 119 -3.95 -6.27 -12.21
N VAL A 120 -2.76 -5.75 -12.48
CA VAL A 120 -1.84 -6.25 -13.51
C VAL A 120 -0.72 -7.05 -12.83
N THR A 121 -0.74 -8.35 -13.06
CA THR A 121 0.31 -9.27 -12.64
C THR A 121 1.39 -9.34 -13.71
N VAL A 122 2.63 -9.03 -13.36
CA VAL A 122 3.78 -9.21 -14.27
C VAL A 122 4.52 -10.49 -13.89
N LYS A 123 4.25 -11.57 -14.62
CA LYS A 123 4.84 -12.89 -14.34
C LYS A 123 6.37 -12.83 -14.50
N GLY A 124 7.09 -13.41 -13.54
CA GLY A 124 8.56 -13.48 -13.52
C GLY A 124 9.26 -12.19 -13.11
N ALA A 125 8.55 -11.06 -13.00
CA ALA A 125 9.16 -9.80 -12.59
C ALA A 125 9.34 -9.71 -11.07
N GLY A 126 10.41 -9.03 -10.67
CA GLY A 126 10.70 -8.55 -9.33
C GLY A 126 10.25 -7.09 -9.09
N HIS A 127 11.19 -6.26 -8.61
CA HIS A 127 10.95 -4.90 -8.10
C HIS A 127 11.19 -3.83 -9.18
N GLY A 128 10.34 -3.78 -10.21
CA GLY A 128 10.35 -2.72 -11.24
C GLY A 128 11.07 -3.08 -12.55
N ASP A 129 11.53 -4.30 -12.70
CA ASP A 129 12.09 -4.92 -13.92
C ASP A 129 11.04 -5.30 -14.97
N PHE A 130 9.91 -4.57 -15.00
CA PHE A 130 8.77 -4.88 -15.85
C PHE A 130 9.08 -4.84 -17.34
N GLY A 131 9.92 -3.92 -17.79
CA GLY A 131 10.30 -3.81 -19.20
C GLY A 131 11.13 -4.98 -19.72
N THR A 132 11.84 -5.70 -18.83
CA THR A 132 12.66 -6.85 -19.18
C THR A 132 11.92 -8.18 -19.06
N ALA A 133 10.89 -8.25 -18.21
CA ALA A 133 10.07 -9.45 -18.04
C ALA A 133 9.28 -9.84 -19.30
N PHE A 134 8.89 -8.88 -20.14
CA PHE A 134 8.18 -9.15 -21.40
C PHE A 134 9.07 -9.59 -22.57
N ARG A 135 10.39 -9.72 -22.36
CA ARG A 135 11.35 -10.09 -23.41
C ARG A 135 11.81 -11.56 -23.34
N GLN A 136 11.15 -12.38 -22.53
CA GLN A 136 11.46 -13.81 -22.36
C GLN A 136 10.51 -14.70 -23.14
#